data_AF-A0AA39JAG9-F1
#
_entry.id   AF-A0AA39JAG9-F1
#
_cell.length_a   1.000
_cell.length_b   1.000
_cell.length_c   1.000
_cell.angle_alpha   90.00
_cell.angle_beta   90.00
_cell.angle_gamma   90.00
#
_symmetry.space_group_name_H-M   'P 1'
#
loop_
_entity.id
_entity.type
_entity.pdbx_description
1 polymer ?
#
loop_
_entity_poly.entity_id
_entity_poly.type
_entity_poly.pdbx_seq_one_letter_code
_entity_poly.pdbx_strand_id
1 'polypeptide(L)'
;MGLDCYDLAGMIWTDRNTHVPDVHVPSNEQTQYRTYWHVDLAAFGSQQEYMLKSYFTTQNIHTSCLILWSNGDLSSNEILAGYLQHYPDAFAFKIVNIPTLAIGTELEGSELLCHKDEKAWIDSNLIHLLLLWNYGGVWVDMDSLLMQDLNPLLKHKFVTQWDCYYKAYQPFNGALMCFHQHSPYICEAFHIMATRTAPCADSTDWGSMLYFKLWC
;
A
#
# COMPACT_ATOMS: atom_id res chain seq x y z
N MET A 1 15.40 32.41 -3.06
CA MET A 1 14.55 31.81 -4.10
C MET A 1 15.40 30.81 -4.86
N GLY A 2 15.19 29.50 -4.68
CA GLY A 2 16.01 28.48 -5.34
C GLY A 2 16.04 27.11 -4.66
N LEU A 3 15.60 27.02 -3.40
CA LEU A 3 15.51 25.76 -2.64
C LEU A 3 14.11 25.12 -2.67
N ASP A 4 13.09 25.90 -3.04
CA ASP A 4 11.67 25.49 -3.03
C ASP A 4 11.38 24.27 -3.92
N CYS A 5 12.12 24.13 -5.03
CA CYS A 5 12.02 22.94 -5.89
C CYS A 5 12.62 21.68 -5.24
N TYR A 6 13.64 21.83 -4.39
CA TYR A 6 14.26 20.71 -3.70
C TYR A 6 13.48 20.30 -2.45
N ASP A 7 12.87 21.27 -1.76
CA ASP A 7 11.90 21.03 -0.68
C ASP A 7 10.65 20.33 -1.23
N LEU A 8 10.14 20.77 -2.38
CA LEU A 8 9.03 20.12 -3.08
C LEU A 8 9.39 18.72 -3.60
N ALA A 9 10.65 18.48 -3.96
CA ALA A 9 11.10 17.17 -4.46
C ALA A 9 11.61 16.24 -3.34
N GLY A 10 11.60 16.69 -2.08
CA GLY A 10 12.16 15.93 -0.94
C GLY A 10 13.66 15.58 -1.07
N MET A 11 14.39 16.27 -1.95
CA MET A 11 15.70 15.81 -2.46
C MET A 11 16.91 16.41 -1.77
N ILE A 12 16.76 17.52 -1.03
CA ILE A 12 17.88 18.11 -0.31
C ILE A 12 17.42 18.43 1.11
N TRP A 13 17.92 17.65 2.07
CA TRP A 13 17.89 18.04 3.47
C TRP A 13 18.91 19.18 3.61
N THR A 14 18.49 20.42 3.41
CA THR A 14 19.38 21.56 3.66
C THR A 14 19.64 21.67 5.15
N ASP A 15 20.90 21.41 5.50
CA ASP A 15 21.56 21.58 6.78
C ASP A 15 21.01 20.79 7.98
N ARG A 16 21.86 19.90 8.51
CA ARG A 16 21.79 19.28 9.85
C ARG A 16 21.77 20.29 11.01
N ASN A 17 21.73 21.59 10.73
CA ASN A 17 21.76 22.69 11.71
C ASN A 17 20.55 23.65 11.61
N THR A 18 19.68 23.49 10.63
CA THR A 18 18.36 24.13 10.67
C THR A 18 17.45 23.22 11.45
N HIS A 19 17.18 23.57 12.71
CA HIS A 19 16.07 23.02 13.49
C HIS A 19 14.77 23.26 12.70
N VAL A 20 14.44 22.36 11.78
CA VAL A 20 13.04 22.00 11.54
C VAL A 20 12.58 21.53 12.92
N PRO A 21 11.55 22.14 13.53
CA PRO A 21 11.05 21.61 14.78
C PRO A 21 10.79 20.13 14.51
N ASP A 22 11.29 19.28 15.40
CA ASP A 22 11.02 17.84 15.41
C ASP A 22 9.53 17.71 15.70
N VAL A 23 8.70 18.01 14.70
CA VAL A 23 7.25 17.87 14.75
C VAL A 23 7.04 16.38 14.54
N HIS A 24 7.32 15.63 15.59
CA HIS A 24 6.87 14.27 15.71
C HIS A 24 5.35 14.33 15.64
N VAL A 25 4.82 13.99 14.48
CA VAL A 25 3.38 13.95 14.26
C VAL A 25 2.87 12.74 15.04
N PRO A 26 1.88 12.90 15.94
CA PRO A 26 1.33 11.77 16.67
C PRO A 26 0.84 10.70 15.69
N SER A 27 0.96 9.43 16.05
CA SER A 27 0.76 8.28 15.15
C SER A 27 -0.57 8.30 14.36
N ASN A 28 -1.60 8.95 14.89
CA ASN A 28 -2.91 9.14 14.26
C ASN A 28 -2.93 10.13 13.08
N GLU A 29 -1.94 11.03 12.99
CA GLU A 29 -1.83 12.05 11.95
C GLU A 29 -0.70 11.76 10.95
N GLN A 30 0.09 10.72 11.19
CA GLN A 30 1.16 10.29 10.28
C GLN A 30 0.59 9.72 8.99
N THR A 31 1.32 9.93 7.88
CA THR A 31 1.04 9.25 6.62
C THR A 31 1.28 7.75 6.78
N GLN A 32 0.24 6.95 6.58
CA GLN A 32 0.31 5.50 6.72
C GLN A 32 0.62 4.86 5.36
N TYR A 33 1.80 4.27 5.25
CA TYR A 33 2.17 3.38 4.15
C TYR A 33 1.83 1.94 4.53
N ARG A 34 1.32 1.19 3.56
CA ARG A 34 0.86 -0.18 3.76
C ARG A 34 1.47 -1.06 2.69
N THR A 35 1.98 -2.19 3.12
CA THR A 35 2.38 -3.27 2.25
C THR A 35 1.89 -4.58 2.82
N TYR A 36 2.07 -5.67 2.09
CA TYR A 36 1.58 -6.97 2.50
C TYR A 36 2.50 -8.11 2.08
N TRP A 37 2.62 -9.11 2.97
CA TRP A 37 3.40 -10.32 2.72
C TRP A 37 2.60 -11.59 3.03
N HIS A 38 2.56 -12.52 2.06
CA HIS A 38 2.00 -13.85 2.24
C HIS A 38 3.03 -14.78 2.91
N VAL A 39 2.82 -15.08 4.19
CA VAL A 39 3.74 -15.92 4.98
C VAL A 39 3.66 -17.40 4.58
N ASP A 40 2.49 -17.83 4.12
CA ASP A 40 2.21 -19.20 3.68
C ASP A 40 2.75 -19.52 2.28
N LEU A 41 3.01 -18.52 1.44
CA LEU A 41 3.60 -18.70 0.12
C LEU A 41 5.13 -18.74 0.16
N ALA A 42 5.75 -17.84 0.93
CA ALA A 42 7.20 -17.76 1.04
C ALA A 42 7.64 -17.12 2.36
N ALA A 43 8.79 -17.56 2.87
CA ALA A 43 9.44 -16.89 4.00
C ALA A 43 9.88 -15.48 3.62
N PHE A 44 9.71 -14.53 4.54
CA PHE A 44 10.22 -13.17 4.35
C PHE A 44 11.75 -13.17 4.40
N GLY A 45 12.40 -12.79 3.29
CA GLY A 45 13.84 -12.86 3.12
C GLY A 45 14.51 -11.53 2.75
N SER A 46 15.79 -11.61 2.43
CA SER A 46 16.63 -10.46 2.09
C SER A 46 16.20 -9.74 0.81
N GLN A 47 15.59 -10.45 -0.14
CA GLN A 47 15.06 -9.83 -1.36
C GLN A 47 13.85 -8.95 -1.04
N GLN A 48 12.96 -9.42 -0.17
CA GLN A 48 11.77 -8.69 0.26
C GLN A 48 12.16 -7.47 1.10
N GLU A 49 13.23 -7.56 1.88
CA GLU A 49 13.77 -6.46 2.67
C GLU A 49 14.08 -5.20 1.83
N TYR A 50 14.34 -5.32 0.51
CA TYR A 50 14.67 -4.15 -0.31
C TYR A 50 13.57 -3.09 -0.34
N MET A 51 12.29 -3.48 -0.28
CA MET A 51 11.22 -2.49 -0.20
C MET A 51 11.29 -1.71 1.12
N LEU A 52 11.50 -2.40 2.26
CA LEU A 52 11.67 -1.75 3.56
C LEU A 52 12.86 -0.78 3.53
N LYS A 53 14.02 -1.25 3.02
CA LYS A 53 15.20 -0.40 2.85
C LYS A 53 14.88 0.85 2.04
N SER A 54 14.17 0.68 0.92
CA SER A 54 13.78 1.80 0.05
C SER A 54 12.87 2.80 0.79
N TYR A 55 11.90 2.31 1.57
CA TYR A 55 11.03 3.15 2.40
C TYR A 55 11.83 3.95 3.43
N PHE A 56 12.62 3.29 4.28
CA PHE A 56 13.38 3.95 5.35
C PHE A 56 14.49 4.88 4.82
N THR A 57 14.89 4.71 3.56
CA THR A 57 15.87 5.60 2.92
C THR A 57 15.24 6.84 2.32
N THR A 58 13.97 6.78 1.89
CA THR A 58 13.37 7.80 1.03
C THR A 58 12.18 8.54 1.65
N GLN A 59 11.46 7.93 2.58
CA GLN A 59 10.31 8.54 3.23
C GLN A 59 10.71 9.17 4.58
N ASN A 60 10.00 10.22 4.99
CA ASN A 60 10.25 10.90 6.25
C ASN A 60 9.62 10.16 7.45
N ILE A 61 10.43 9.38 8.15
CA ILE A 61 10.04 8.55 9.31
C ILE A 61 9.43 9.33 10.50
N HIS A 62 9.61 10.65 10.58
CA HIS A 62 9.00 11.46 11.64
C HIS A 62 7.54 11.82 11.33
N THR A 63 7.14 11.68 10.06
CA THR A 63 5.81 12.06 9.55
C THR A 63 5.07 10.92 8.88
N SER A 64 5.70 9.75 8.75
CA SER A 64 5.11 8.57 8.13
C SER A 64 5.46 7.27 8.84
N CYS A 65 4.54 6.32 8.78
CA CYS A 65 4.69 4.97 9.33
C CYS A 65 4.46 3.93 8.23
N LEU A 66 5.33 2.92 8.17
CA LEU A 66 5.13 1.74 7.32
C LEU A 66 4.49 0.63 8.14
N ILE A 67 3.35 0.13 7.67
CA ILE A 67 2.66 -1.03 8.25
C ILE A 67 2.80 -2.21 7.29
N LEU A 68 3.57 -3.21 7.70
CA LEU A 68 3.64 -4.50 7.04
C LEU A 68 2.48 -5.37 7.51
N TRP A 69 1.55 -5.66 6.60
CA TRP A 69 0.47 -6.59 6.84
C TRP A 69 0.84 -8.02 6.39
N SER A 70 0.20 -9.03 6.96
CA SER A 70 0.38 -10.42 6.55
C SER A 70 -0.83 -11.29 6.88
N ASN A 71 -0.91 -12.49 6.31
CA ASN A 71 -1.89 -13.52 6.70
C ASN A 71 -1.44 -14.45 7.83
N GLY A 72 -0.25 -14.24 8.38
CA GLY A 72 0.33 -15.09 9.41
C GLY A 72 1.34 -14.35 10.27
N ASP A 73 1.74 -14.95 11.38
CA ASP A 73 2.69 -14.33 12.29
C ASP A 73 4.10 -14.25 11.68
N LEU A 74 4.69 -13.06 11.69
CA LEU A 74 6.06 -12.78 11.27
C LEU A 74 6.98 -12.41 12.44
N SER A 75 6.52 -12.52 13.69
CA SER A 75 7.27 -12.14 14.89
C SER A 75 8.61 -12.85 15.06
N SER A 76 8.75 -14.06 14.50
CA SER A 76 9.98 -14.85 14.54
C SER A 76 11.03 -14.44 13.51
N ASN A 77 10.71 -13.51 12.60
CA ASN A 77 11.63 -13.07 11.56
C ASN A 77 12.64 -12.04 12.11
N GLU A 78 13.92 -12.41 12.13
CA GLU A 78 15.00 -11.58 12.67
C GLU A 78 15.18 -10.24 11.95
N ILE A 79 14.95 -10.20 10.62
CA ILE A 79 15.05 -8.97 9.83
C ILE A 79 13.99 -7.98 10.33
N LEU A 80 12.72 -8.42 10.39
CA LEU A 80 11.60 -7.58 10.80
C LEU A 80 11.70 -7.15 12.26
N ALA A 81 12.17 -8.04 13.14
CA ALA A 81 12.46 -7.71 14.53
C ALA A 81 13.51 -6.58 14.64
N GLY A 82 14.54 -6.61 13.78
CA GLY A 82 15.52 -5.54 13.63
C GLY A 82 14.86 -4.20 13.30
N TYR A 83 13.99 -4.13 12.30
CA TYR A 83 13.30 -2.88 11.94
C TYR A 83 12.37 -2.37 13.05
N LEU A 84 11.62 -3.25 13.71
CA LEU A 84 10.76 -2.85 14.85
C LEU A 84 11.57 -2.26 16.01
N GLN A 85 12.77 -2.80 16.27
CA GLN A 85 13.65 -2.28 17.29
C GLN A 85 14.26 -0.92 16.91
N HIS A 86 14.63 -0.74 15.64
CA HIS A 86 15.29 0.49 15.17
C HIS A 86 14.30 1.64 14.89
N TYR A 87 13.08 1.31 14.49
CA TYR A 87 12.04 2.28 14.07
C TYR A 87 10.70 2.02 14.76
N PRO A 88 10.62 2.01 16.10
CA PRO A 88 9.42 1.63 16.83
C PRO A 88 8.21 2.53 16.55
N ASP A 89 8.45 3.80 16.21
CA ASP A 89 7.40 4.79 15.92
C ASP A 89 7.06 4.90 14.42
N ALA A 90 7.88 4.32 13.55
CA ALA A 90 7.77 4.44 12.09
C ALA A 90 7.59 3.10 11.36
N PHE A 91 7.58 1.99 12.10
CA PHE A 91 7.33 0.65 11.58
C PHE A 91 6.37 -0.12 12.49
N ALA A 92 5.36 -0.75 11.89
CA ALA A 92 4.48 -1.66 12.60
C ALA A 92 4.18 -2.90 11.78
N PHE A 93 3.88 -3.99 12.48
CA PHE A 93 3.48 -5.25 11.91
C PHE A 93 2.05 -5.59 12.34
N LYS A 94 1.22 -6.06 11.40
CA LYS A 94 -0.18 -6.44 11.67
C LYS A 94 -0.59 -7.68 10.88
N ILE A 95 -1.43 -8.50 11.50
CA ILE A 95 -2.05 -9.65 10.82
C ILE A 95 -3.42 -9.22 10.28
N VAL A 96 -3.69 -9.52 9.02
CA VAL A 96 -4.92 -9.20 8.34
C VAL A 96 -6.05 -10.13 8.79
N ASN A 97 -7.26 -9.58 8.92
CA ASN A 97 -8.49 -10.34 9.08
C ASN A 97 -9.47 -9.86 8.01
N ILE A 98 -9.51 -10.55 6.87
CA ILE A 98 -10.31 -10.16 5.70
C ILE A 98 -11.81 -10.04 6.04
N PRO A 99 -12.45 -11.01 6.72
CA PRO A 99 -13.86 -10.88 7.09
C PRO A 99 -14.16 -9.62 7.90
N THR A 100 -13.27 -9.26 8.83
CA THR A 100 -13.45 -8.04 9.65
C THR A 100 -13.31 -6.78 8.81
N LEU A 101 -12.37 -6.75 7.86
CA LEU A 101 -12.17 -5.59 6.98
C LEU A 101 -13.33 -5.40 5.98
N ALA A 102 -14.05 -6.46 5.64
CA ALA A 102 -15.16 -6.41 4.70
C ALA A 102 -16.47 -5.91 5.32
N ILE A 103 -16.57 -5.81 6.65
CA ILE A 103 -17.78 -5.33 7.34
C ILE A 103 -18.13 -3.91 6.86
N GLY A 104 -19.38 -3.70 6.47
CA GLY A 104 -19.90 -2.44 5.95
C GLY A 104 -19.53 -2.16 4.49
N THR A 105 -18.97 -3.14 3.77
CA THR A 105 -18.72 -3.06 2.32
C THR A 105 -19.70 -3.93 1.55
N GLU A 106 -19.82 -3.70 0.23
CA GLU A 106 -20.59 -4.57 -0.68
C GLU A 106 -20.04 -6.02 -0.73
N LEU A 107 -18.86 -6.28 -0.18
CA LEU A 107 -18.26 -7.61 -0.11
C LEU A 107 -18.57 -8.33 1.22
N GLU A 108 -19.25 -7.68 2.17
CA GLU A 108 -19.58 -8.30 3.46
C GLU A 108 -20.37 -9.61 3.26
N GLY A 109 -19.84 -10.71 3.79
CA GLY A 109 -20.47 -12.03 3.66
C GLY A 109 -20.40 -12.66 2.27
N SER A 110 -19.68 -12.05 1.32
CA SER A 110 -19.50 -12.59 -0.02
C SER A 110 -18.58 -13.82 -0.04
N GLU A 111 -18.92 -14.81 -0.88
CA GLU A 111 -18.06 -15.98 -1.13
C GLU A 111 -16.70 -15.60 -1.73
N LEU A 112 -16.61 -14.41 -2.35
CA LEU A 112 -15.36 -13.87 -2.89
C LEU A 112 -14.29 -13.67 -1.82
N LEU A 113 -14.68 -13.47 -0.55
CA LEU A 113 -13.74 -13.32 0.57
C LEU A 113 -13.04 -14.63 0.94
N CYS A 114 -13.58 -15.77 0.50
CA CYS A 114 -13.07 -17.12 0.80
C CYS A 114 -12.27 -17.72 -0.37
N HIS A 115 -12.23 -17.03 -1.52
CA HIS A 115 -11.56 -17.50 -2.72
C HIS A 115 -10.05 -17.27 -2.64
N LYS A 116 -9.31 -18.34 -2.35
CA LYS A 116 -7.84 -18.34 -2.46
C LYS A 116 -7.43 -18.90 -3.81
N ASP A 117 -6.67 -18.13 -4.59
CA ASP A 117 -5.96 -18.66 -5.75
C ASP A 117 -4.55 -19.11 -5.38
N GLU A 118 -3.99 -20.10 -6.08
CA GLU A 118 -2.66 -20.66 -5.78
C GLU A 118 -1.53 -19.61 -5.84
N LYS A 119 -1.75 -18.50 -6.57
CA LYS A 119 -0.80 -17.39 -6.72
C LYS A 119 -1.12 -16.18 -5.84
N ALA A 120 -2.21 -16.24 -5.07
CA ALA A 120 -2.74 -15.18 -4.22
C ALA A 120 -2.94 -13.81 -4.90
N TRP A 121 -3.19 -13.79 -6.21
CA TRP A 121 -3.47 -12.56 -6.96
C TRP A 121 -4.84 -11.99 -6.60
N ILE A 122 -5.81 -12.85 -6.33
CA ILE A 122 -7.17 -12.47 -5.94
C ILE A 122 -7.14 -11.91 -4.53
N ASP A 123 -6.41 -12.58 -3.63
CA ASP A 123 -6.23 -12.15 -2.24
C ASP A 123 -5.51 -10.80 -2.16
N SER A 124 -4.43 -10.59 -2.92
CA SER A 124 -3.68 -9.33 -2.89
C SER A 124 -4.52 -8.13 -3.36
N ASN A 125 -5.25 -8.28 -4.48
CA ASN A 125 -6.12 -7.21 -5.00
C ASN A 125 -7.32 -6.92 -4.08
N LEU A 126 -7.79 -7.91 -3.32
CA LEU A 126 -8.83 -7.68 -2.33
C LEU A 126 -8.28 -6.97 -1.10
N ILE A 127 -7.15 -7.45 -0.57
CA ILE A 127 -6.56 -6.97 0.68
C ILE A 127 -6.19 -5.49 0.59
N HIS A 128 -5.57 -5.05 -0.51
CA HIS A 128 -5.15 -3.65 -0.60
C HIS A 128 -6.32 -2.67 -0.62
N LEU A 129 -7.44 -3.03 -1.26
CA LEU A 129 -8.64 -2.21 -1.35
C LEU A 129 -9.36 -2.19 -0.01
N LEU A 130 -9.46 -3.34 0.66
CA LEU A 130 -10.03 -3.44 2.01
C LEU A 130 -9.23 -2.63 3.03
N LEU A 131 -7.90 -2.68 2.98
CA LEU A 131 -7.04 -1.90 3.87
C LEU A 131 -7.15 -0.39 3.58
N LEU A 132 -7.14 0.01 2.30
CA LEU A 132 -7.30 1.41 1.91
C LEU A 132 -8.72 1.94 2.21
N TRP A 133 -9.76 1.11 2.12
CA TRP A 133 -11.12 1.47 2.54
C TRP A 133 -11.16 1.79 4.03
N ASN A 134 -10.66 0.88 4.86
CA ASN A 134 -10.76 0.97 6.32
C ASN A 134 -9.85 2.03 6.92
N TYR A 135 -8.70 2.28 6.30
CA TYR A 135 -7.66 3.12 6.91
C TYR A 135 -7.14 4.26 6.03
N GLY A 136 -7.44 4.26 4.74
CA GLY A 136 -6.79 5.15 3.77
C GLY A 136 -5.27 4.99 3.75
N GLY A 137 -4.61 6.03 3.24
CA GLY A 137 -3.16 6.13 3.16
C GLY A 137 -2.61 5.69 1.81
N VAL A 138 -1.39 5.16 1.84
CA VAL A 138 -0.64 4.72 0.67
C VAL A 138 -0.51 3.21 0.70
N TRP A 139 -0.79 2.55 -0.42
CA TRP A 139 -0.46 1.15 -0.65
C TRP A 139 0.78 1.05 -1.53
N VAL A 140 1.70 0.14 -1.19
CA VAL A 140 2.90 -0.17 -1.95
C VAL A 140 3.09 -1.69 -1.98
N ASP A 141 3.14 -2.28 -3.19
CA ASP A 141 3.45 -3.69 -3.36
C ASP A 141 4.87 -4.01 -2.87
N MET A 142 5.05 -5.21 -2.32
CA MET A 142 6.29 -5.62 -1.67
C MET A 142 7.49 -5.74 -2.65
N ASP A 143 7.22 -5.87 -3.95
CA ASP A 143 8.22 -5.92 -5.02
C ASP A 143 8.54 -4.54 -5.63
N SER A 144 7.97 -3.47 -5.08
CA SER A 144 8.27 -2.09 -5.47
C SER A 144 9.48 -1.51 -4.73
N LEU A 145 10.24 -0.63 -5.38
CA LEU A 145 11.29 0.16 -4.76
C LEU A 145 10.93 1.65 -4.81
N LEU A 146 10.90 2.28 -3.64
CA LEU A 146 10.71 3.72 -3.52
C LEU A 146 12.05 4.42 -3.70
N MET A 147 12.14 5.25 -4.73
CA MET A 147 13.39 5.95 -5.08
C MET A 147 13.45 7.38 -4.54
N GLN A 148 12.30 7.96 -4.19
CA GLN A 148 12.15 9.35 -3.73
C GLN A 148 10.99 9.45 -2.76
N ASP A 149 10.95 10.55 -2.01
CA ASP A 149 9.82 10.89 -1.13
C ASP A 149 8.53 11.04 -1.95
N LEU A 150 7.48 10.32 -1.55
CA LEU A 150 6.18 10.35 -2.23
C LEU A 150 5.28 11.47 -1.69
N ASN A 151 5.64 12.14 -0.59
CA ASN A 151 4.87 13.22 0.05
C ASN A 151 4.27 14.25 -0.95
N PRO A 152 4.99 14.69 -2.00
CA PRO A 152 4.43 15.66 -2.97
C PRO A 152 3.20 15.16 -3.71
N LEU A 153 3.06 13.84 -3.88
CA LEU A 153 1.93 13.20 -4.57
C LEU A 153 0.73 12.95 -3.67
N LEU A 154 0.93 12.90 -2.34
CA LEU A 154 -0.08 12.41 -1.39
C LEU A 154 -1.24 13.38 -1.15
N LYS A 155 -1.17 14.60 -1.73
CA LYS A 155 -2.29 15.55 -1.77
C LYS A 155 -3.43 15.06 -2.67
N HIS A 156 -3.16 14.08 -3.53
CA HIS A 156 -4.12 13.56 -4.50
C HIS A 156 -4.39 12.07 -4.26
N LYS A 157 -5.62 11.65 -4.57
CA LYS A 157 -5.94 10.24 -4.70
C LYS A 157 -5.47 9.75 -6.06
N PHE A 158 -4.78 8.61 -6.11
CA PHE A 158 -4.25 8.10 -7.36
C PHE A 158 -4.08 6.57 -7.34
N VAL A 159 -3.99 6.02 -8.55
CA VAL A 159 -3.53 4.66 -8.87
C VAL A 159 -2.47 4.80 -9.96
N THR A 160 -1.42 3.98 -9.92
CA THR A 160 -0.33 4.07 -10.90
C THR A 160 -0.69 3.45 -12.25
N GLN A 161 -0.02 3.93 -13.30
CA GLN A 161 -0.05 3.32 -14.63
C GLN A 161 0.82 2.06 -14.64
N TRP A 162 0.38 0.99 -15.33
CA TRP A 162 1.10 -0.29 -15.38
C TRP A 162 2.47 -0.16 -16.06
N ASP A 163 2.50 0.36 -17.29
CA ASP A 163 3.73 0.61 -18.03
C ASP A 163 3.57 1.84 -18.94
N CYS A 164 4.68 2.29 -19.53
CA CYS A 164 4.69 3.42 -20.47
C CYS A 164 4.06 3.07 -21.82
N TYR A 165 3.64 1.83 -22.04
CA TYR A 165 2.98 1.44 -23.28
C TYR A 165 1.49 1.73 -23.16
N TYR A 166 0.92 2.31 -24.21
CA TYR A 166 -0.50 2.62 -24.24
C TYR A 166 -1.33 1.33 -24.39
N LYS A 167 -1.61 0.67 -23.27
CA LYS A 167 -2.51 -0.47 -23.17
C LYS A 167 -3.93 0.03 -23.02
N ALA A 168 -4.65 0.12 -24.14
CA ALA A 168 -6.00 0.71 -24.20
C ALA A 168 -7.01 0.15 -23.18
N TYR A 169 -6.85 -1.10 -22.73
CA TYR A 169 -7.79 -1.78 -21.83
C TYR A 169 -7.19 -2.19 -20.47
N GLN A 170 -5.90 -1.91 -20.25
CA GLN A 170 -5.20 -2.26 -19.02
C GLN A 170 -4.17 -1.17 -18.65
N PRO A 171 -4.58 0.12 -18.59
CA PRO A 171 -3.62 1.20 -18.38
C PRO A 171 -3.10 1.25 -16.95
N PHE A 172 -3.84 0.78 -15.94
CA PHE A 172 -3.50 0.99 -14.52
C PHE A 172 -3.07 -0.29 -13.81
N ASN A 173 -2.33 -0.14 -12.70
CA ASN A 173 -1.94 -1.22 -11.80
C ASN A 173 -2.11 -0.81 -10.34
N GLY A 174 -2.39 -1.80 -9.48
CA GLY A 174 -2.57 -1.59 -8.04
C GLY A 174 -1.27 -1.55 -7.25
N ALA A 175 -0.11 -1.41 -7.91
CA ALA A 175 1.19 -1.55 -7.26
C ALA A 175 1.53 -0.39 -6.32
N LEU A 176 1.08 0.82 -6.67
CA LEU A 176 1.20 2.00 -5.83
C LEU A 176 -0.10 2.81 -5.94
N MET A 177 -0.73 3.04 -4.78
CA MET A 177 -2.02 3.73 -4.73
C MET A 177 -2.10 4.63 -3.51
N CYS A 178 -2.87 5.71 -3.62
CA CYS A 178 -3.19 6.56 -2.48
C CYS A 178 -4.67 6.91 -2.46
N PHE A 179 -5.32 6.66 -1.33
CA PHE A 179 -6.74 6.99 -1.14
C PHE A 179 -7.00 7.48 0.29
N HIS A 180 -8.05 8.28 0.45
CA HIS A 180 -8.59 8.57 1.78
C HIS A 180 -9.41 7.39 2.29
N GLN A 181 -9.53 7.30 3.62
CA GLN A 181 -10.42 6.35 4.27
C GLN A 181 -11.85 6.51 3.73
N HIS A 182 -12.55 5.40 3.53
CA HIS A 182 -13.90 5.32 2.97
C HIS A 182 -14.06 6.04 1.61
N SER A 183 -13.03 5.97 0.76
CA SER A 183 -13.06 6.61 -0.55
C SER A 183 -14.20 6.06 -1.42
N PRO A 184 -15.03 6.93 -2.05
CA PRO A 184 -16.13 6.48 -2.92
C PRO A 184 -15.63 5.66 -4.13
N TYR A 185 -14.41 5.93 -4.61
CA TYR A 185 -13.78 5.13 -5.66
C TYR A 185 -13.54 3.66 -5.25
N ILE A 186 -13.22 3.43 -3.98
CA ILE A 186 -13.02 2.07 -3.45
C ILE A 186 -14.38 1.41 -3.20
N CYS A 187 -15.38 2.16 -2.75
CA CYS A 187 -16.76 1.66 -2.66
C CYS A 187 -17.28 1.17 -4.03
N GLU A 188 -17.08 1.97 -5.08
CA GLU A 188 -17.43 1.57 -6.45
C GLU A 188 -16.62 0.34 -6.90
N ALA A 189 -15.34 0.25 -6.53
CA ALA A 189 -14.52 -0.93 -6.82
C ALA A 189 -15.15 -2.20 -6.23
N PHE A 190 -15.60 -2.14 -4.97
CA PHE A 190 -16.30 -3.25 -4.32
C PHE A 190 -17.62 -3.58 -5.01
N HIS A 191 -18.39 -2.57 -5.42
CA HIS A 191 -19.62 -2.79 -6.18
C HIS A 191 -19.34 -3.53 -7.51
N ILE A 192 -18.30 -3.12 -8.25
CA ILE A 192 -17.88 -3.80 -9.50
C ILE A 192 -17.44 -5.24 -9.22
N MET A 193 -16.70 -5.48 -8.14
CA MET A 193 -16.25 -6.82 -7.75
C MET A 193 -17.43 -7.72 -7.36
N ALA A 194 -18.43 -7.19 -6.64
CA ALA A 194 -19.58 -7.96 -6.15
C ALA A 194 -20.62 -8.28 -7.23
N THR A 195 -20.83 -7.37 -8.18
CA THR A 195 -21.92 -7.48 -9.17
C THR A 195 -21.51 -8.16 -10.47
N ARG A 196 -20.22 -8.27 -10.75
CA ARG A 196 -19.72 -8.89 -11.97
C ARG A 196 -19.31 -10.33 -11.75
N THR A 197 -19.30 -11.10 -12.84
CA THR A 197 -18.80 -12.47 -12.84
C THR A 197 -17.40 -12.50 -12.22
N ALA A 198 -17.19 -13.45 -11.30
CA ALA A 198 -15.88 -13.69 -10.71
C ALA A 198 -14.81 -13.79 -11.82
N PRO A 199 -13.61 -13.25 -11.57
CA PRO A 199 -12.57 -13.15 -12.58
C PRO A 199 -12.15 -14.54 -13.01
N CYS A 200 -11.66 -14.68 -14.24
CA CYS A 200 -11.04 -15.92 -14.63
C CYS A 200 -9.83 -16.19 -13.71
N ALA A 201 -9.69 -17.44 -13.24
CA ALA A 201 -8.49 -17.88 -12.55
C ALA A 201 -7.24 -17.56 -13.41
N ASP A 202 -6.14 -17.16 -12.76
CA ASP A 202 -4.89 -16.73 -13.43
C ASP A 202 -5.00 -15.50 -14.35
N SER A 203 -5.99 -14.62 -14.14
CA SER A 203 -6.13 -13.36 -14.90
C SER A 203 -5.73 -12.12 -14.09
N THR A 204 -5.54 -11.00 -14.79
CA THR A 204 -5.33 -9.67 -14.19
C THR A 204 -6.64 -8.86 -14.09
N ASP A 205 -7.80 -9.54 -14.19
CA ASP A 205 -9.11 -8.90 -14.31
C ASP A 205 -9.50 -8.05 -13.08
N TRP A 206 -9.01 -8.41 -11.90
CA TRP A 206 -9.19 -7.61 -10.68
C TRP A 206 -8.05 -6.64 -10.38
N GLY A 207 -6.98 -6.68 -11.17
CA GLY A 207 -5.95 -5.64 -11.19
C GLY A 207 -6.30 -4.59 -12.23
N SER A 208 -5.74 -4.73 -13.42
CA SER A 208 -5.75 -3.68 -14.44
C SER A 208 -7.13 -3.32 -14.99
N MET A 209 -8.02 -4.30 -15.14
CA MET A 209 -9.37 -4.09 -15.68
C MET A 209 -10.32 -3.45 -14.66
N LEU A 210 -10.14 -3.72 -13.37
CA LEU A 210 -10.91 -3.08 -12.29
C LEU A 210 -10.66 -1.56 -12.30
N TYR A 211 -9.40 -1.16 -12.28
CA TYR A 211 -9.02 0.25 -12.29
C TYR A 211 -9.41 0.98 -13.58
N PHE A 212 -9.34 0.29 -14.73
CA PHE A 212 -9.80 0.86 -15.99
C PHE A 212 -11.29 1.23 -15.95
N LYS A 213 -12.14 0.35 -15.38
CA LYS A 213 -13.58 0.60 -15.25
C LYS A 213 -13.92 1.73 -14.28
N LEU A 214 -13.09 1.96 -13.27
CA LEU A 214 -13.27 3.09 -12.35
C LEU A 214 -12.93 4.44 -12.99
N TRP A 215 -12.12 4.43 -14.05
CA TRP A 215 -11.67 5.62 -14.76
C TRP A 215 -12.61 6.07 -15.89
N CYS A 216 -13.29 5.12 -16.54
CA CYS A 216 -14.21 5.37 -17.66
C CYS A 216 -15.65 5.60 -17.21
#